data_AF-A0A7W8R212-F1
#
_entry.id   AF-A0A7W8R212-F1
#
_cell.length_a   1.000
_cell.length_b   1.000
_cell.length_c   1.000
_cell.angle_alpha   90.00
_cell.angle_beta   90.00
_cell.angle_gamma   90.00
#
_symmetry.space_group_name_H-M   'P 1'
#
loop_
_entity.id
_entity.type
_entity.pdbx_description
1 polymer ?
#
loop_
_entity_poly.entity_id
_entity_poly.type
_entity_poly.pdbx_seq_one_letter_code
_entity_poly.pdbx_strand_id
1 'polypeptide(L)'
;MAVKLEELLNDRQNFRKLRISLQANIVIKNFGKDDEVCIIDNATDEILGVVGQDELYLISFFTGKITLGKMLEELNDYDKEDIKAFILQLAEQKIIHHSIS
;
A
#
# COMPACT_ATOMS: atom_id res chain seq x y z
N MET A 1 11.58 19.82 -8.15
CA MET A 1 12.26 18.52 -7.98
C MET A 1 11.25 17.59 -7.32
N ALA A 2 10.78 16.55 -8.00
CA ALA A 2 9.86 15.60 -7.39
C ALA A 2 10.69 14.69 -6.47
N VAL A 3 10.47 14.79 -5.15
CA VAL A 3 11.09 13.91 -4.16
C VAL A 3 10.56 12.50 -4.41
N LYS A 4 11.44 11.50 -4.49
CA LYS A 4 11.00 10.12 -4.75
C LYS A 4 10.31 9.55 -3.51
N LEU A 5 9.30 8.68 -3.70
CA LEU A 5 8.61 8.01 -2.59
C LEU A 5 9.58 7.29 -1.66
N GLU A 6 10.61 6.65 -2.20
CA GLU A 6 11.68 6.01 -1.43
C GLU A 6 12.38 6.98 -0.47
N GLU A 7 12.65 8.22 -0.90
CA GLU A 7 13.23 9.24 -0.03
C GLU A 7 12.26 9.67 1.07
N LEU A 8 10.96 9.76 0.75
CA LEU A 8 9.91 10.07 1.73
C LEU A 8 9.74 8.96 2.77
N LEU A 9 9.92 7.70 2.38
CA LEU A 9 9.85 6.54 3.28
C LEU A 9 11.09 6.42 4.18
N ASN A 10 12.25 6.85 3.69
CA ASN A 10 13.50 6.82 4.46
C ASN A 10 13.66 8.04 5.40
N ASP A 11 12.97 9.15 5.14
CA ASP A 11 12.96 10.30 6.03
C ASP A 11 11.95 10.13 7.19
N ARG A 12 12.45 10.14 8.44
CA ARG A 12 11.65 9.92 9.65
C ARG A 12 10.53 10.95 9.84
N GLN A 13 10.71 12.21 9.40
CA GLN A 13 9.70 13.25 9.59
C GLN A 13 8.59 13.13 8.53
N ASN A 14 8.95 12.86 7.28
CA ASN A 14 8.04 12.64 6.16
C ASN A 14 7.25 11.35 6.35
N PHE A 15 7.91 10.25 6.73
CA PHE A 15 7.28 8.95 6.96
C PHE A 15 6.08 9.04 7.91
N ARG A 16 6.21 9.80 9.01
CA ARG A 16 5.15 9.99 10.01
C ARG A 16 3.95 10.77 9.47
N LYS A 17 4.14 11.55 8.41
CA LYS A 17 3.14 12.41 7.75
C LYS A 17 2.61 11.81 6.45
N LEU A 18 3.25 10.76 5.95
CA LEU A 18 2.90 10.11 4.70
C LEU A 18 1.56 9.39 4.83
N ARG A 19 0.66 9.63 3.88
CA ARG A 19 -0.60 8.90 3.73
C ARG A 19 -0.55 8.10 2.44
N ILE A 20 -1.01 6.87 2.51
CA ILE A 20 -1.13 5.96 1.36
C ILE A 20 -2.61 5.67 1.13
N SER A 21 -3.00 5.65 -0.14
CA SER A 21 -4.36 5.33 -0.57
C SER A 21 -4.31 4.51 -1.84
N LEU A 22 -5.26 3.59 -2.03
CA LEU A 22 -5.44 2.94 -3.32
C LEU A 22 -5.87 3.94 -4.38
N GLN A 23 -5.44 3.73 -5.62
CA GLN A 23 -5.97 4.51 -6.74
C GLN A 23 -7.44 4.15 -7.00
N ALA A 24 -8.21 5.12 -7.51
CA ALA A 24 -9.67 4.99 -7.63
C ALA A 24 -10.13 3.88 -8.59
N ASN A 25 -9.29 3.50 -9.56
CA ASN A 25 -9.51 2.40 -10.49
C ASN A 25 -9.13 1.04 -9.92
N ILE A 26 -8.43 0.97 -8.78
CA ILE A 26 -8.00 -0.30 -8.20
C ILE A 26 -9.10 -0.91 -7.37
N VAL A 27 -9.38 -2.18 -7.63
CA VAL A 27 -10.33 -3.00 -6.89
C VAL A 27 -9.64 -4.26 -6.40
N ILE A 28 -9.92 -4.63 -5.15
CA ILE A 28 -9.40 -5.83 -4.51
C ILE A 28 -10.53 -6.85 -4.46
N LYS A 29 -10.33 -8.03 -5.05
CA LYS A 29 -11.32 -9.10 -5.07
C LYS A 29 -10.73 -10.40 -4.56
N ASN A 30 -11.41 -11.01 -3.60
CA ASN A 30 -11.12 -12.37 -3.14
C ASN A 30 -11.89 -13.36 -4.02
N PHE A 31 -11.18 -14.26 -4.70
CA PHE A 31 -11.77 -15.28 -5.57
C PHE A 31 -12.05 -16.62 -4.86
N GLY A 32 -11.86 -16.67 -3.54
CA GLY A 32 -12.43 -17.66 -2.63
C GLY A 32 -11.86 -19.08 -2.74
N LYS A 33 -10.77 -19.30 -3.48
CA LYS A 33 -10.21 -20.64 -3.67
C LYS A 33 -8.94 -20.96 -2.90
N ASP A 34 -8.07 -19.99 -2.60
CA ASP A 34 -6.72 -20.32 -2.11
C ASP A 34 -6.14 -19.27 -1.13
N ASP A 35 -6.97 -18.55 -0.35
CA ASP A 35 -6.55 -17.40 0.49
C ASP A 35 -5.84 -16.25 -0.25
N GLU A 36 -5.76 -16.36 -1.57
CA GLU A 36 -5.22 -15.39 -2.48
C GLU A 36 -6.27 -14.36 -2.89
N VAL A 37 -5.85 -13.09 -2.87
CA VAL A 37 -6.67 -11.95 -3.23
C VAL A 37 -6.03 -11.23 -4.41
N CYS A 38 -6.82 -10.98 -5.45
CA CYS A 38 -6.33 -10.30 -6.64
C CYS A 38 -6.50 -8.79 -6.51
N ILE A 39 -5.47 -8.05 -6.92
CA ILE A 39 -5.52 -6.62 -7.16
C ILE A 39 -5.80 -6.43 -8.65
N ILE A 40 -6.92 -5.76 -8.96
CA ILE A 40 -7.42 -5.59 -10.32
C ILE A 40 -7.46 -4.10 -10.64
N ASP A 41 -6.96 -3.72 -11.81
CA ASP A 41 -7.26 -2.43 -12.41
C ASP A 41 -8.62 -2.50 -13.12
N ASN A 42 -9.64 -1.90 -12.52
CA ASN A 42 -10.99 -1.89 -13.06
C ASN A 42 -11.14 -1.00 -14.31
N ALA A 43 -10.14 -0.17 -14.65
CA ALA A 43 -10.14 0.60 -15.89
C ALA A 43 -9.71 -0.24 -17.09
N THR A 44 -8.79 -1.19 -16.89
CA THR A 44 -8.26 -2.06 -17.95
C THR A 44 -8.76 -3.50 -17.87
N ASP A 45 -9.44 -3.88 -16.78
CA ASP A 45 -9.83 -5.25 -16.42
C ASP A 45 -8.62 -6.20 -16.27
N GLU A 46 -7.45 -5.65 -15.93
CA GLU A 46 -6.21 -6.41 -15.78
C GLU A 46 -5.94 -6.76 -14.31
N ILE A 47 -5.43 -7.97 -14.07
CA ILE A 47 -4.92 -8.37 -12.76
C ILE A 47 -3.49 -7.83 -12.63
N LEU A 48 -3.30 -6.89 -11.71
CA LEU A 48 -2.00 -6.26 -11.44
C LEU A 48 -1.13 -7.12 -10.51
N GLY A 49 -1.77 -7.94 -9.66
CA GLY A 49 -1.06 -8.81 -8.74
C GLY A 49 -2.00 -9.68 -7.92
N VAL A 50 -1.41 -10.65 -7.22
CA VAL A 50 -2.06 -11.51 -6.25
C VAL A 50 -1.34 -11.33 -4.93
N VAL A 51 -2.10 -11.17 -3.86
CA VAL A 51 -1.61 -10.93 -2.51
C VAL A 51 -2.26 -11.91 -1.54
N GLY A 52 -1.57 -12.26 -0.46
CA GLY A 52 -2.11 -13.10 0.60
C GLY A 52 -2.99 -12.33 1.58
N GLN A 53 -3.44 -13.03 2.62
CA GLN A 53 -4.26 -12.46 3.70
C GLN A 53 -3.48 -11.41 4.53
N ASP A 54 -2.18 -11.61 4.73
CA ASP A 54 -1.35 -10.68 5.50
C ASP A 54 -1.17 -9.36 4.76
N GLU A 55 -0.91 -9.42 3.45
CA GLU A 55 -0.85 -8.23 2.60
C GLU A 55 -2.23 -7.59 2.41
N LEU A 56 -3.31 -8.37 2.35
CA LEU A 56 -4.67 -7.83 2.35
C LEU A 56 -4.93 -6.98 3.59
N TYR A 57 -4.48 -7.46 4.76
CA TYR A 57 -4.59 -6.71 5.99
C TYR A 57 -3.80 -5.40 5.92
N LEU A 58 -2.57 -5.41 5.38
CA LEU A 58 -1.80 -4.17 5.13
C LEU A 58 -2.53 -3.21 4.19
N ILE A 59 -3.06 -3.71 3.07
CA ILE A 59 -3.77 -2.88 2.10
C ILE A 59 -5.07 -2.29 2.68
N SER A 60 -5.70 -2.97 3.65
CA SER A 60 -6.88 -2.44 4.33
C SER A 60 -6.65 -1.09 5.02
N PHE A 61 -5.39 -0.77 5.36
CA PHE A 61 -5.00 0.52 5.92
C PHE A 61 -4.84 1.62 4.87
N PHE A 62 -4.71 1.28 3.58
CA PHE A 62 -4.54 2.22 2.46
C PHE A 62 -5.86 2.87 2.03
N THR A 63 -6.56 3.44 3.01
CA THR A 63 -7.78 4.23 2.84
C THR A 63 -7.53 5.74 2.85
N GLY A 64 -6.28 6.17 3.09
CA GLY A 64 -5.91 7.58 3.27
C GLY A 64 -6.33 8.19 4.61
N LYS A 65 -7.01 7.44 5.47
CA LYS A 65 -7.54 7.91 6.75
C LYS A 65 -6.46 8.09 7.82
N ILE A 66 -5.43 7.26 7.78
CA ILE A 66 -4.31 7.27 8.74
C ILE A 66 -2.98 7.49 8.02
N THR A 67 -1.97 7.95 8.76
CA THR A 67 -0.60 8.06 8.25
C THR A 67 0.14 6.73 8.40
N LEU A 68 1.21 6.54 7.62
CA LEU A 68 2.06 5.35 7.68
C LEU A 68 2.64 5.13 9.09
N GLY A 69 2.99 6.23 9.77
CA GLY A 69 3.46 6.17 11.16
C GLY A 69 2.44 5.52 12.09
N LYS A 70 1.16 5.93 11.99
CA LYS A 70 0.08 5.36 12.80
C LYS A 70 -0.23 3.91 12.39
N MET A 71 -0.20 3.62 11.09
CA MET A 71 -0.37 2.25 10.59
C MET A 71 0.68 1.31 11.20
N LEU A 72 1.96 1.70 11.23
CA LEU A 72 3.02 0.91 11.85
C LEU A 72 2.83 0.70 13.36
N GLU A 73 2.23 1.66 14.07
CA GLU A 73 1.91 1.49 15.50
C GLU A 73 0.82 0.44 15.72
N GLU A 74 -0.08 0.23 14.75
CA GLU A 74 -1.11 -0.81 14.79
C GLU A 74 -0.58 -2.19 14.34
N LEU A 75 0.46 -2.21 13.51
CA LEU A 75 1.06 -3.41 12.92
C LEU A 75 2.26 -3.96 13.73
N ASN A 76 2.20 -3.95 15.06
CA ASN A 76 3.35 -4.25 15.97
C ASN A 76 4.21 -5.49 15.60
N ASP A 77 3.67 -6.48 14.89
CA ASP A 77 4.35 -7.72 14.51
C ASP A 77 5.00 -7.70 13.10
N TYR A 78 4.76 -6.68 12.28
CA TYR A 78 5.33 -6.60 10.93
C TYR A 78 6.71 -5.93 10.90
N ASP A 79 7.60 -6.45 10.04
CA ASP A 79 8.87 -5.77 9.75
C ASP A 79 8.61 -4.48 8.95
N LYS A 80 9.22 -3.38 9.41
CA LYS A 80 9.09 -2.07 8.78
C LYS A 80 9.74 -2.05 7.40
N GLU A 81 10.81 -2.81 7.20
CA GLU A 81 11.50 -2.88 5.91
C GLU A 81 10.65 -3.65 4.89
N ASP A 82 9.96 -4.71 5.30
CA ASP A 82 9.02 -5.45 4.44
C ASP A 82 7.84 -4.57 4.04
N ILE A 83 7.26 -3.81 4.98
CA ILE A 83 6.18 -2.86 4.68
C ILE A 83 6.63 -1.78 3.69
N LYS A 84 7.83 -1.22 3.86
CA LYS A 84 8.38 -0.23 2.92
C LYS A 84 8.57 -0.82 1.54
N ALA A 85 9.16 -2.01 1.44
CA ALA A 85 9.37 -2.71 0.18
C ALA A 85 8.04 -2.97 -0.53
N PHE A 86 7.02 -3.43 0.22
CA PHE A 86 5.69 -3.65 -0.30
C PHE A 86 5.02 -2.37 -0.82
N ILE A 87 5.10 -1.26 -0.07
CA ILE A 87 4.56 0.03 -0.51
C ILE A 87 5.27 0.51 -1.78
N LEU A 88 6.59 0.36 -1.86
CA LEU A 88 7.35 0.72 -3.07
C LEU A 88 6.90 -0.11 -4.27
N GLN A 89 6.74 -1.42 -4.11
CA GLN A 89 6.24 -2.32 -5.16
C GLN A 89 4.85 -1.88 -5.66
N LEU A 90 3.92 -1.58 -4.75
CA LEU A 90 2.59 -1.10 -5.13
C LEU A 90 2.64 0.26 -5.83
N ALA A 91 3.56 1.15 -5.44
CA ALA A 91 3.74 2.44 -6.09
C ALA A 91 4.30 2.31 -7.51
N GLU A 92 5.26 1.41 -7.72
CA GLU A 92 5.83 1.11 -9.04
C GLU A 92 4.78 0.55 -10.00
N GLN A 93 3.90 -0.32 -9.48
CA GLN A 93 2.76 -0.87 -10.21
C GLN A 93 1.60 0.13 -10.38
N LYS A 94 1.75 1.37 -9.89
CA LYS A 94 0.72 2.42 -9.91
C LYS A 94 -0.59 1.95 -9.26
N ILE A 95 -0.51 1.12 -8.21
CA ILE A 95 -1.68 0.65 -7.46
C ILE A 95 -2.09 1.68 -6.41
N ILE A 96 -1.12 2.36 -5.83
CA ILE A 96 -1.33 3.34 -4.75
C ILE A 96 -1.03 4.77 -5.20
N HIS A 97 -1.59 5.70 -4.44
CA HIS A 97 -1.27 7.11 -4.43
C HIS A 97 -0.74 7.49 -3.04
N HIS A 98 0.21 8.43 -3.00
CA HIS A 98 0.79 8.91 -1.75
C HIS A 98 0.69 10.43 -1.65
N SER A 99 0.51 10.93 -0.43
CA SER A 99 0.49 12.36 -0.13
C SER A 99 1.14 12.64 1.22
N ILE A 100 1.64 13.86 1.42
CA ILE A 100 2.18 14.35 2.70
C ILE A 100 1.15 15.30 3.31
N SER A 101 0.84 15.13 4.60
CA SER A 101 0.02 16.04 5.41
C SER A 101 0.83 16.96 6.31
#